data_AF-V6HWH7-F1
#
_entry.id   AF-V6HWH7-F1
#
_cell.length_a   1.000
_cell.length_b   1.000
_cell.length_c   1.000
_cell.angle_alpha   90.00
_cell.angle_beta   90.00
_cell.angle_gamma   90.00
#
_symmetry.space_group_name_H-M   'P 1'
#
loop_
_entity.id
_entity.type
_entity.pdbx_description
1 polymer ?
#
loop_
_entity_poly.entity_id
_entity_poly.type
_entity_poly.pdbx_seq_one_letter_code
_entity_poly.pdbx_strand_id
1 'polypeptide(L)'
;MASKKSKTVRRKKHTSTKKSKPLVHSQGIQKRYNSTKRPTLSAVPQKPKKNATITQKKKYLAKLDTLNSRNTKKLREWQENVKEANKLDQKIFG
;
A
#
# COMPACT_ATOMS: atom_id res chain seq x y z
N MET A 1 -37.70 39.45 35.45
CA MET A 1 -36.61 39.59 34.47
C MET A 1 -36.42 38.24 33.77
N ALA A 2 -36.96 38.05 32.56
CA ALA A 2 -36.74 36.83 31.77
C ALA A 2 -36.30 37.24 30.36
N SER A 3 -35.04 37.01 30.03
CA SER A 3 -34.47 37.38 28.73
C SER A 3 -34.94 36.39 27.66
N LYS A 4 -35.65 36.91 26.65
CA LYS A 4 -36.04 36.13 25.47
C LYS A 4 -34.79 35.86 24.63
N LYS A 5 -34.30 34.61 24.63
CA LYS A 5 -33.18 34.18 23.77
C LYS A 5 -33.67 34.04 22.32
N SER A 6 -33.15 34.88 21.43
CA SER A 6 -33.41 34.82 19.98
C SER A 6 -32.81 33.54 19.36
N LYS A 7 -33.64 32.73 18.69
CA LYS A 7 -33.19 31.56 17.91
C LYS A 7 -32.75 32.02 16.51
N THR A 8 -31.45 32.17 16.30
CA THR A 8 -30.88 32.40 14.97
C THR A 8 -30.93 31.10 14.16
N VAL A 9 -31.81 31.04 13.14
CA VAL A 9 -31.90 29.89 12.23
C VAL A 9 -30.75 29.95 11.21
N ARG A 10 -29.75 29.09 11.40
CA ARG A 10 -28.59 28.97 10.49
C ARG A 10 -29.00 28.22 9.23
N ARG A 11 -29.17 28.92 8.11
CA ARG A 11 -29.39 28.30 6.78
C ARG A 11 -28.19 27.43 6.37
N LYS A 12 -28.45 26.18 5.97
CA LYS A 12 -27.44 25.28 5.37
C LYS A 12 -27.00 25.84 4.02
N LYS A 13 -25.72 26.24 3.89
CA LYS A 13 -25.10 26.51 2.59
C LYS A 13 -24.89 25.17 1.87
N HIS A 14 -25.52 24.99 0.71
CA HIS A 14 -25.20 23.88 -0.18
C HIS A 14 -23.79 24.07 -0.74
N THR A 15 -22.87 23.18 -0.38
CA THR A 15 -21.58 23.07 -1.05
C THR A 15 -21.76 22.26 -2.32
N SER A 16 -21.63 22.92 -3.47
CA SER A 16 -21.64 22.29 -4.79
C SER A 16 -20.51 21.25 -4.87
N THR A 17 -20.85 19.96 -4.91
CA THR A 17 -19.91 18.87 -5.17
C THR A 17 -19.60 18.81 -6.67
N LYS A 18 -18.82 19.76 -7.19
CA LYS A 18 -18.15 19.57 -8.49
C LYS A 18 -17.15 18.43 -8.31
N LYS A 19 -17.50 17.21 -8.74
CA LYS A 19 -16.53 16.12 -8.88
C LYS A 19 -15.50 16.55 -9.94
N SER A 20 -14.36 17.08 -9.49
CA SER A 20 -13.24 17.40 -10.37
C SER A 20 -12.76 16.11 -11.03
N LYS A 21 -12.80 16.05 -12.37
CA LYS A 21 -12.17 14.96 -13.12
C LYS A 21 -10.68 14.92 -12.72
N PRO A 22 -10.11 13.77 -12.36
CA PRO A 22 -8.70 13.70 -11.99
C PRO A 22 -7.87 14.18 -13.19
N LEU A 23 -6.97 15.15 -12.94
CA LEU A 23 -6.04 15.66 -13.94
C LEU A 23 -5.31 14.46 -14.57
N VAL A 24 -5.23 14.37 -15.90
CA VAL A 24 -4.52 13.28 -16.59
C VAL A 24 -3.09 13.09 -16.07
N HIS A 25 -2.45 14.18 -15.64
CA HIS A 25 -1.14 14.20 -15.00
C HIS A 25 -1.08 13.43 -13.65
N SER A 26 -2.16 13.44 -12.88
CA SER A 26 -2.25 12.70 -11.60
C SER A 26 -2.29 11.19 -11.79
N GLN A 27 -2.79 10.70 -12.94
CA GLN A 27 -2.77 9.26 -13.24
C GLN A 27 -1.37 8.75 -13.58
N GLY A 28 -0.55 9.55 -14.29
CA GLY A 28 0.84 9.22 -14.55
C GLY A 28 1.68 9.18 -13.27
N ILE A 29 1.48 10.14 -12.37
CA ILE A 29 2.11 10.17 -11.05
C ILE A 29 1.66 8.97 -10.20
N GLN A 30 0.36 8.67 -10.16
CA GLN A 30 -0.17 7.50 -9.45
C GLN A 30 0.37 6.17 -10.01
N LYS A 31 0.52 6.03 -11.34
CA LYS A 31 1.11 4.85 -11.97
C LYS A 31 2.59 4.68 -11.60
N ARG A 32 3.38 5.77 -11.59
CA ARG A 32 4.77 5.76 -11.11
C ARG A 32 4.86 5.34 -9.65
N TYR A 33 4.04 5.95 -8.79
CA TYR A 33 3.96 5.61 -7.36
C TYR A 33 3.57 4.15 -7.11
N ASN A 34 2.75 3.53 -7.97
CA ASN A 34 2.31 2.15 -7.81
C ASN A 34 3.33 1.12 -8.33
N SER A 35 4.10 1.45 -9.37
CA SER A 35 5.15 0.56 -9.92
C SER A 35 6.37 0.47 -9.01
N THR A 36 6.75 1.59 -8.38
CA THR A 36 7.86 1.65 -7.41
C THR A 36 7.41 1.45 -5.96
N LYS A 37 6.12 1.17 -5.72
CA LYS A 37 5.63 0.85 -4.38
C LYS A 37 6.20 -0.46 -3.92
N ARG A 38 6.76 -0.49 -2.70
CA ARG A 38 7.25 -1.73 -2.10
C ARG A 38 6.14 -2.77 -2.06
N PRO A 39 6.38 -4.00 -2.54
CA PRO A 39 5.34 -5.02 -2.63
C PRO A 39 4.93 -5.50 -1.24
N THR A 40 3.65 -5.84 -1.09
CA THR A 40 3.17 -6.54 0.11
C THR A 40 3.71 -7.97 0.11
N LEU A 41 4.48 -8.30 1.14
CA LEU A 41 5.08 -9.61 1.32
C LEU A 41 4.11 -10.55 2.06
N SER A 42 4.19 -11.84 1.74
CA SER A 42 3.41 -12.85 2.44
C SER A 42 3.90 -12.97 3.89
N ALA A 43 2.96 -13.06 4.83
CA ALA A 43 3.27 -13.17 6.26
C ALA A 43 3.90 -14.53 6.59
N VAL A 44 4.93 -14.51 7.43
CA VAL A 44 5.63 -15.71 7.89
C VAL A 44 4.66 -16.61 8.65
N PRO A 45 4.63 -17.94 8.38
CA PRO A 45 3.77 -18.86 9.12
C PRO A 45 4.11 -18.86 10.61
N GLN A 46 3.11 -19.12 11.45
CA GLN A 46 3.32 -19.25 12.89
C GLN A 46 4.27 -20.41 13.19
N LYS A 47 5.24 -20.16 14.08
CA LYS A 47 6.21 -21.17 14.52
C LYS A 47 5.49 -22.33 15.24
N PRO A 48 5.87 -23.59 14.99
CA PRO A 48 5.32 -24.73 15.70
C PRO A 48 5.75 -24.70 17.18
N LYS A 49 4.95 -25.33 18.05
CA LYS A 49 5.29 -25.51 19.48
C LYS A 49 6.55 -26.38 19.64
N LYS A 50 7.25 -26.26 20.77
CA LYS A 50 8.50 -27.03 21.03
C LYS A 50 8.29 -28.55 20.93
N ASN A 51 7.16 -29.03 21.45
CA ASN A 51 6.74 -30.43 21.44
C ASN A 51 5.98 -30.86 20.16
N ALA A 52 5.97 -30.03 19.11
CA ALA A 52 5.38 -30.41 17.83
C ALA A 52 6.09 -31.63 17.24
N THR A 53 5.33 -32.44 16.50
CA THR A 53 5.86 -33.66 15.87
C THR A 53 6.90 -33.33 14.80
N ILE A 54 7.77 -34.30 14.49
CA ILE A 54 8.79 -34.16 13.44
C ILE A 54 8.14 -33.77 12.11
N THR A 55 7.02 -34.39 11.76
CA THR A 55 6.26 -34.09 10.54
C THR A 55 5.76 -32.65 10.50
N GLN A 56 5.25 -32.12 11.63
CA GLN A 56 4.82 -30.72 11.72
C GLN A 56 6.00 -29.75 11.55
N LYS A 57 7.15 -30.04 12.16
CA LYS A 57 8.38 -29.26 12.01
C LYS A 57 8.85 -29.24 10.55
N LYS A 58 8.89 -30.41 9.89
CA LYS A 58 9.22 -30.53 8.46
C LYS A 58 8.26 -29.74 7.57
N LYS A 59 6.95 -29.83 7.82
CA LYS A 59 5.93 -29.09 7.08
C LYS A 59 6.06 -27.57 7.26
N TYR A 60 6.42 -27.11 8.46
CA TYR A 60 6.70 -25.69 8.72
C TYR A 60 7.90 -25.20 7.92
N LEU A 61 9.02 -25.94 7.92
CA LEU A 61 10.22 -25.56 7.16
C LEU A 61 9.95 -25.48 5.65
N ALA A 62 9.26 -26.48 5.08
CA ALA A 62 8.90 -26.43 3.65
C ALA A 62 8.02 -25.21 3.29
N LYS A 63 7.09 -24.83 4.17
CA LYS A 63 6.28 -23.61 4.01
C LYS A 63 7.12 -22.34 4.13
N LEU A 64 8.10 -22.33 5.03
CA LEU A 64 8.99 -21.20 5.24
C LEU A 64 9.89 -20.97 4.02
N ASP A 65 10.49 -22.03 3.47
CA ASP A 65 11.37 -21.96 2.30
C ASP A 65 10.63 -21.47 1.06
N THR A 66 9.44 -22.01 0.82
CA THR A 66 8.59 -21.57 -0.30
C THR A 66 8.15 -20.11 -0.15
N LEU A 67 7.83 -19.66 1.07
CA LEU A 67 7.49 -18.27 1.34
C LEU A 67 8.70 -17.34 1.15
N ASN A 68 9.86 -17.72 1.66
CA ASN A 68 11.10 -16.98 1.51
C ASN A 68 11.43 -16.78 0.02
N SER A 69 11.41 -17.84 -0.77
CA SER A 69 11.64 -17.78 -2.22
C SER A 69 10.66 -16.84 -2.95
N ARG A 70 9.36 -16.90 -2.60
CA ARG A 70 8.34 -16.01 -3.19
C ARG A 70 8.56 -14.55 -2.81
N ASN A 71 8.87 -14.28 -1.54
CA ASN A 71 9.09 -12.92 -1.05
C ASN A 71 10.39 -12.32 -1.59
N THR A 72 11.47 -13.10 -1.68
CA THR A 72 12.75 -12.64 -2.25
C THR A 72 12.60 -12.31 -3.74
N LYS A 73 11.86 -13.14 -4.50
CA LYS A 73 11.56 -12.85 -5.91
C LYS A 73 10.84 -11.51 -6.08
N LYS A 74 9.75 -11.29 -5.33
CA LYS A 74 9.00 -10.01 -5.35
C LYS A 74 9.87 -8.81 -4.99
N LEU A 75 10.75 -8.96 -3.99
CA LEU A 75 11.66 -7.89 -3.60
C LEU A 75 12.69 -7.58 -4.68
N ARG A 76 13.23 -8.60 -5.35
CA ARG A 76 14.17 -8.41 -6.46
C ARG A 76 13.51 -7.69 -7.64
N GLU A 77 12.34 -8.17 -8.08
CA GLU A 77 11.57 -7.54 -9.16
C GLU A 77 11.26 -6.07 -8.85
N TRP A 78 10.84 -5.79 -7.61
CA TRP A 78 10.61 -4.42 -7.16
C TRP A 78 11.89 -3.57 -7.20
N GLN A 79 13.02 -4.10 -6.73
CA GLN A 79 14.29 -3.37 -6.76
C GLN A 79 14.75 -3.07 -8.19
N GLU A 80 14.57 -4.00 -9.12
CA GLU A 80 14.88 -3.82 -10.54
C GLU A 80 14.00 -2.74 -11.15
N ASN A 81 12.69 -2.78 -10.92
CA ASN A 81 11.75 -1.77 -11.39
C ASN A 81 12.07 -0.36 -10.85
N VAL A 82 12.45 -0.25 -9.57
CA VAL A 82 12.86 1.03 -8.96
C VAL A 82 14.13 1.57 -9.61
N LYS A 83 15.12 0.70 -9.86
CA LYS A 83 16.36 1.10 -10.53
C LYS A 83 16.11 1.57 -11.96
N GLU A 84 15.28 0.85 -12.71
CA GLU A 84 14.91 1.22 -14.07
C GLU A 84 14.14 2.54 -14.09
N ALA A 85 13.16 2.71 -13.20
CA ALA A 85 12.41 3.95 -13.08
C ALA A 85 13.34 5.15 -12.79
N ASN A 86 14.25 5.02 -11.83
CA ASN A 86 15.22 6.07 -11.51
C ASN A 86 16.16 6.38 -12.69
N LYS A 87 16.60 5.37 -13.43
CA LYS A 87 17.44 5.55 -14.63
C LYS A 87 16.69 6.28 -15.74
N LEU A 88 15.41 5.98 -15.92
CA LEU A 88 14.56 6.67 -16.90
C LEU A 88 14.28 8.11 -16.47
N ASP A 89 13.95 8.34 -15.21
CA ASP A 89 13.73 9.69 -14.68
C ASP A 89 14.99 10.57 -14.82
N GLN A 90 16.18 10.02 -14.55
CA GLN A 90 17.45 10.72 -14.79
C GLN A 90 17.67 11.06 -16.26
N LYS A 91 17.27 10.19 -17.19
CA LYS A 91 17.41 10.46 -18.64
C LYS A 91 16.43 11.50 -19.16
N ILE A 92 15.27 11.65 -18.52
CA ILE A 92 14.19 12.53 -18.99
C ILE A 92 14.26 13.90 -18.32
N PHE A 93 14.61 13.95 -17.02
CA PHE A 93 14.54 15.16 -16.19
C PHE A 93 15.87 15.55 -15.56
N GLY A 94 16.91 14.72 -15.68
CA GLY A 94 18.26 14.97 -15.16
C GLY A 94 19.18 15.63 -16.16
#